data_AF-J8F4B9-F1
#
_entry.id   AF-J8F4B9-F1
#
_cell.length_a   1.000
_cell.length_b   1.000
_cell.length_c   1.000
_cell.angle_alpha   90.00
_cell.angle_beta   90.00
_cell.angle_gamma   90.00
#
_symmetry.space_group_name_H-M   'P 1'
#
loop_
_entity.id
_entity.type
_entity.pdbx_description
1 polymer ?
#
loop_
_entity_poly.entity_id
_entity_poly.type
_entity_poly.pdbx_seq_one_letter_code
_entity_poly.pdbx_strand_id
1 'polypeptide(L)'
;MQLQYTLLYCLKQLNGERTVSSIYYLLKGKRSSQTLQDGNMFQISFLFGIYKSLNRADYDQEVAKLLRTDLVQGIHDNTYVLTTAGNMQLNKWESDFAFPTYLNGLHYGEIGETFWRRLSLIVQTISNLQQANTKFIPIQQDTEIMMWVKRFLTGIPYMRSELAKRLWKEMHTLLQKNNPVEATIVTYRLTGYERIGCTLQQLAEITKQDIFRVYFLFWGTIHFLIQEVRNKENEFPLLAEIISYPNEKADLFSLSTKKTYNLWKQGRSLEEIATIRNLKVATIEDHFVEIALREKEFSIEMFMEKEKIEKVTKVIEALQTRKLRVLKQAVGEEISYFEVRLVLARMEGINEA
;
A
#
# COMPACT_ATOMS: atom_id res chain seq x y z
N MET A 1 16.85 -7.99 -9.44
CA MET A 1 16.79 -9.15 -8.50
C MET A 1 15.62 -9.00 -7.53
N GLN A 2 15.43 -7.85 -6.87
CA GLN A 2 14.32 -7.69 -5.91
C GLN A 2 12.95 -7.91 -6.57
N LEU A 3 12.73 -7.43 -7.80
CA LEU A 3 11.47 -7.66 -8.52
C LEU A 3 11.20 -9.16 -8.79
N GLN A 4 12.23 -9.95 -9.11
CA GLN A 4 12.10 -11.40 -9.29
C GLN A 4 11.74 -12.11 -7.99
N TYR A 5 12.40 -11.72 -6.88
CA TYR A 5 12.02 -12.20 -5.55
C TYR A 5 10.56 -11.88 -5.21
N THR A 6 10.13 -10.64 -5.50
CA THR A 6 8.73 -10.22 -5.28
C THR A 6 7.75 -11.05 -6.09
N LEU A 7 8.03 -11.27 -7.38
CA LEU A 7 7.22 -12.13 -8.25
C LEU A 7 7.14 -13.55 -7.70
N LEU A 8 8.27 -14.14 -7.33
CA LEU A 8 8.34 -15.51 -6.84
C LEU A 8 7.61 -15.67 -5.50
N TYR A 9 7.76 -14.71 -4.59
CA TYR A 9 6.99 -14.64 -3.34
C TYR A 9 5.49 -14.58 -3.62
N CYS A 10 5.05 -13.64 -4.46
CA CYS A 10 3.63 -13.51 -4.78
C CYS A 10 3.08 -14.75 -5.47
N LEU A 11 3.80 -15.36 -6.42
CA LEU A 11 3.35 -16.59 -7.08
C LEU A 11 3.25 -17.77 -6.11
N LYS A 12 4.11 -17.84 -5.09
CA LYS A 12 3.98 -18.82 -4.00
C LYS A 12 2.68 -18.62 -3.23
N GLN A 13 2.36 -17.37 -2.88
CA GLN A 13 1.12 -17.06 -2.16
C GLN A 13 -0.13 -17.32 -3.01
N LEU A 14 -0.09 -16.95 -4.30
CA LEU A 14 -1.21 -17.16 -5.22
C LEU A 14 -1.43 -18.63 -5.55
N ASN A 15 -0.38 -19.46 -5.58
CA ASN A 15 -0.44 -20.90 -5.83
C ASN A 15 -1.37 -21.32 -6.99
N GLY A 16 -1.29 -20.63 -8.12
CA GLY A 16 -2.15 -20.92 -9.29
C GLY A 16 -3.61 -20.44 -9.21
N GLU A 17 -4.01 -19.77 -8.14
CA GLU A 17 -5.38 -19.27 -7.94
C GLU A 17 -5.70 -17.99 -8.74
N ARG A 18 -4.65 -17.21 -9.07
CA ARG A 18 -4.77 -15.97 -9.85
C ARG A 18 -3.71 -15.92 -10.95
N THR A 19 -4.06 -15.22 -12.02
CA THR A 19 -3.13 -14.98 -13.13
C THR A 19 -1.99 -14.08 -12.66
N VAL A 20 -0.82 -14.21 -13.27
CA VAL A 20 0.34 -13.36 -12.96
C VAL A 20 0.03 -11.86 -13.16
N SER A 21 -0.99 -11.50 -13.94
CA SER A 21 -1.39 -10.09 -14.08
C SER A 21 -1.98 -9.49 -12.79
N SER A 22 -2.48 -10.30 -11.85
CA SER A 22 -2.97 -9.79 -10.56
C SER A 22 -1.85 -9.12 -9.75
N ILE A 23 -0.64 -9.69 -9.76
CA ILE A 23 0.54 -9.13 -9.08
C ILE A 23 0.93 -7.78 -9.72
N TYR A 24 0.92 -7.67 -11.05
CA TYR A 24 1.17 -6.40 -11.74
C TYR A 24 0.18 -5.32 -11.29
N TYR A 25 -1.12 -5.63 -11.28
CA TYR A 25 -2.14 -4.67 -10.87
C TYR A 25 -2.07 -4.32 -9.38
N LEU A 26 -1.70 -5.28 -8.53
CA LEU A 26 -1.43 -5.05 -7.12
C LEU A 26 -0.28 -4.07 -6.92
N LEU A 27 0.89 -4.32 -7.53
CA LEU A 27 2.06 -3.45 -7.43
C LEU A 27 1.80 -2.04 -7.98
N LYS A 28 0.98 -1.92 -9.04
CA LYS A 28 0.55 -0.63 -9.60
C LYS A 28 -0.48 0.09 -8.74
N GLY A 29 -1.13 -0.58 -7.79
CA GLY A 29 -2.16 -0.01 -6.93
C GLY A 29 -3.50 0.16 -7.63
N LYS A 30 -3.85 -0.75 -8.54
CA LYS A 30 -5.17 -0.75 -9.17
C LYS A 30 -6.24 -0.96 -8.10
N ARG A 31 -6.99 0.10 -7.78
CA ARG A 31 -8.08 0.11 -6.79
C ARG A 31 -9.36 -0.56 -7.31
N SER A 32 -9.28 -1.80 -7.79
CA SER A 32 -10.47 -2.63 -7.99
C SER A 32 -10.72 -3.50 -6.76
N SER A 33 -11.98 -3.82 -6.48
CA SER A 33 -12.34 -4.69 -5.36
C SER A 33 -11.64 -6.05 -5.46
N GLN A 34 -11.44 -6.57 -6.67
CA GLN A 34 -10.68 -7.81 -6.88
C GLN A 34 -9.21 -7.69 -6.43
N THR A 35 -8.50 -6.62 -6.81
CA THR A 35 -7.09 -6.45 -6.44
C THR A 35 -6.93 -6.26 -4.93
N LEU A 36 -7.87 -5.57 -4.29
CA LEU A 36 -7.86 -5.40 -2.83
C LEU A 36 -8.19 -6.71 -2.09
N GLN A 37 -9.18 -7.47 -2.57
CA GLN A 37 -9.49 -8.80 -2.04
C GLN A 37 -8.29 -9.73 -2.19
N ASP A 38 -7.75 -9.86 -3.40
CA ASP A 38 -6.59 -10.71 -3.67
C ASP A 38 -5.38 -10.33 -2.80
N GLY A 39 -5.19 -9.03 -2.55
CA GLY A 39 -4.18 -8.53 -1.61
C GLY A 39 -4.27 -9.20 -0.23
N ASN A 40 -5.45 -9.12 0.39
CA ASN A 40 -5.69 -9.67 1.73
C ASN A 40 -5.69 -11.21 1.71
N MET A 41 -6.42 -11.79 0.77
CA MET A 41 -6.62 -13.23 0.61
C MET A 41 -5.32 -14.02 0.49
N PHE A 42 -4.33 -13.44 -0.20
CA PHE A 42 -3.04 -14.06 -0.43
C PHE A 42 -1.92 -13.39 0.37
N GLN A 43 -2.24 -12.58 1.39
CA GLN A 43 -1.26 -11.96 2.29
C GLN A 43 -0.15 -11.18 1.56
N ILE A 44 -0.55 -10.48 0.50
CA ILE A 44 0.32 -9.63 -0.34
C ILE A 44 -0.17 -8.17 -0.38
N SER A 45 -1.16 -7.81 0.45
CA SER A 45 -1.73 -6.46 0.54
C SER A 45 -0.66 -5.40 0.82
N PHE A 46 0.38 -5.74 1.58
CA PHE A 46 1.49 -4.86 1.92
C PHE A 46 2.29 -4.37 0.69
N LEU A 47 2.17 -5.03 -0.46
CA LEU A 47 2.76 -4.63 -1.74
C LEU A 47 1.85 -3.73 -2.59
N PHE A 48 0.62 -3.47 -2.14
CA PHE A 48 -0.37 -2.70 -2.88
C PHE A 48 0.15 -1.30 -3.21
N GLY A 49 0.13 -0.94 -4.49
CA GLY A 49 0.50 0.39 -4.96
C GLY A 49 1.95 0.75 -4.73
N ILE A 50 2.79 -0.19 -4.31
CA ILE A 50 4.15 0.16 -3.95
C ILE A 50 4.92 0.65 -5.16
N TYR A 51 4.71 0.07 -6.35
CA TYR A 51 5.50 0.38 -7.54
C TYR A 51 4.64 0.84 -8.75
N LYS A 52 4.06 2.03 -8.60
CA LYS A 52 3.16 2.67 -9.59
C LYS A 52 3.79 2.91 -10.96
N SER A 53 5.11 3.08 -11.04
CA SER A 53 5.83 3.34 -12.30
C SER A 53 6.20 2.07 -13.06
N LEU A 54 5.91 0.87 -12.53
CA LEU A 54 6.23 -0.40 -13.19
C LEU A 54 5.68 -0.45 -14.62
N ASN A 55 6.55 -0.73 -15.58
CA ASN A 55 6.20 -0.94 -16.97
C ASN A 55 5.75 -2.39 -17.19
N ARG A 56 4.74 -2.60 -18.04
CA ARG A 56 4.23 -3.93 -18.37
C ARG A 56 5.26 -4.79 -19.13
N ALA A 57 6.03 -4.21 -20.03
CA ALA A 57 7.05 -4.93 -20.79
C ALA A 57 8.16 -5.46 -19.88
N ASP A 58 8.68 -4.61 -18.98
CA ASP A 58 9.70 -5.01 -17.99
C ASP A 58 9.17 -6.10 -17.06
N TYR A 59 7.92 -5.96 -16.62
CA TYR A 59 7.23 -6.97 -15.81
C TYR A 59 7.13 -8.32 -16.51
N ASP A 60 6.62 -8.34 -17.73
CA ASP A 60 6.45 -9.58 -18.51
C ASP A 60 7.81 -10.22 -18.83
N GLN A 61 8.86 -9.41 -19.03
CA GLN A 61 10.23 -9.89 -19.20
C GLN A 61 10.77 -10.60 -17.96
N GLU A 62 10.49 -10.08 -16.75
CA GLU A 62 10.89 -10.74 -15.50
C GLU A 62 10.13 -12.05 -15.27
N VAL A 63 8.83 -12.10 -15.57
CA VAL A 63 8.04 -13.34 -15.53
C VAL A 63 8.61 -14.38 -16.51
N ALA A 64 8.95 -13.97 -17.73
CA ALA A 64 9.57 -14.85 -18.73
C ALA A 64 10.97 -15.33 -18.32
N LYS A 65 11.72 -14.57 -17.50
CA LYS A 65 12.98 -15.06 -16.92
C LYS A 65 12.72 -16.18 -15.92
N LEU A 66 11.75 -16.02 -15.00
CA LEU A 66 11.40 -17.06 -14.02
C LEU A 66 11.01 -18.39 -14.66
N LEU A 67 10.26 -18.33 -15.77
CA LEU A 67 9.89 -19.51 -16.56
C LEU A 67 11.09 -20.17 -17.24
N ARG A 68 11.95 -19.38 -17.89
CA ARG A 68 13.15 -19.91 -18.57
C ARG A 68 14.15 -20.55 -17.62
N THR A 69 14.18 -20.09 -16.37
CA THR A 69 15.05 -20.64 -15.31
C THR A 69 14.37 -21.76 -14.50
N ASP A 70 13.21 -22.26 -14.95
CA ASP A 70 12.46 -23.34 -14.29
C ASP A 70 12.14 -23.08 -12.81
N LEU A 71 11.97 -21.81 -12.42
CA LEU A 71 11.59 -21.44 -11.05
C LEU A 71 10.08 -21.53 -10.85
N VAL A 72 9.32 -21.43 -11.94
CA VAL A 72 7.86 -21.54 -11.94
C VAL A 72 7.41 -22.36 -13.14
N GLN A 73 6.31 -23.09 -12.97
CA GLN A 73 5.66 -23.85 -14.03
C GLN A 73 4.23 -23.35 -14.24
N GLY A 74 3.79 -23.32 -15.50
CA GLY A 74 2.43 -22.93 -15.86
C GLY A 74 1.43 -24.05 -15.56
N ILE A 75 0.22 -23.67 -15.11
CA ILE A 75 -0.90 -24.61 -14.97
C ILE A 75 -1.93 -24.36 -16.09
N HIS A 76 -2.63 -23.23 -16.02
CA HIS A 76 -3.63 -22.79 -17.02
C HIS A 76 -3.74 -21.27 -17.03
N ASP A 77 -4.18 -20.63 -18.12
CA ASP A 77 -4.55 -19.21 -18.19
C ASP A 77 -3.53 -18.21 -17.58
N ASN A 78 -2.23 -18.39 -17.81
CA ASN A 78 -1.15 -17.57 -17.21
C ASN A 78 -1.15 -17.58 -15.67
N THR A 79 -1.55 -18.70 -15.08
CA THR A 79 -1.35 -19.02 -13.66
C THR A 79 -0.13 -19.91 -13.51
N TYR A 80 0.59 -19.74 -12.40
CA TYR A 80 1.85 -20.43 -12.16
C TYR A 80 1.93 -20.94 -10.72
N VAL A 81 2.70 -22.01 -10.54
CA VAL A 81 3.15 -22.50 -9.23
C VAL A 81 4.66 -22.63 -9.23
N LEU A 82 5.26 -22.53 -8.04
CA LEU A 82 6.70 -22.69 -7.88
C LEU A 82 7.09 -24.15 -8.09
N THR A 83 8.20 -24.36 -8.79
CA THR A 83 8.86 -25.66 -8.83
C THR A 83 9.63 -25.89 -7.52
N THR A 84 10.24 -27.07 -7.36
CA THR A 84 11.17 -27.32 -6.25
C THR A 84 12.35 -26.35 -6.31
N ALA A 85 12.89 -26.09 -7.50
CA ALA A 85 13.96 -25.11 -7.72
C ALA A 85 13.50 -23.69 -7.35
N GLY A 86 12.28 -23.31 -7.72
CA GLY A 86 11.64 -22.04 -7.33
C GLY A 86 11.59 -21.85 -5.82
N ASN A 87 11.14 -22.86 -5.08
CA ASN A 87 11.07 -22.79 -3.62
C ASN A 87 12.46 -22.66 -2.97
N MET A 88 13.44 -23.43 -3.43
CA MET A 88 14.82 -23.30 -2.94
C MET A 88 15.40 -21.91 -3.24
N GLN A 89 15.16 -21.39 -4.44
CA GLN A 89 15.65 -20.08 -4.86
C GLN A 89 15.00 -18.94 -4.07
N LEU A 90 13.70 -19.05 -3.77
CA LEU A 90 12.99 -18.09 -2.92
C LEU A 90 13.62 -18.02 -1.53
N ASN A 91 13.82 -19.17 -0.88
CA ASN A 91 14.42 -19.24 0.45
C ASN A 91 15.86 -18.71 0.45
N LYS A 92 16.63 -19.00 -0.61
CA LYS A 92 17.99 -18.47 -0.77
C LYS A 92 18.02 -16.94 -0.89
N TRP A 93 17.05 -16.36 -1.60
CA TRP A 93 16.96 -14.91 -1.79
C TRP A 93 16.38 -14.17 -0.58
N GLU A 94 15.70 -14.86 0.33
CA GLU A 94 15.08 -14.25 1.49
C GLU A 94 16.08 -13.46 2.35
N SER A 95 17.30 -13.97 2.56
CA SER A 95 18.33 -13.26 3.34
C SER A 95 18.69 -11.88 2.79
N ASP A 96 18.63 -11.71 1.48
CA ASP A 96 19.11 -10.51 0.80
C ASP A 96 17.98 -9.58 0.37
N PHE A 97 16.81 -10.16 0.07
CA PHE A 97 15.68 -9.48 -0.56
C PHE A 97 14.37 -9.52 0.24
N ALA A 98 14.38 -10.06 1.47
CA ALA A 98 13.24 -10.00 2.38
C ALA A 98 12.67 -8.58 2.46
N PHE A 99 11.34 -8.49 2.43
CA PHE A 99 10.66 -7.20 2.43
C PHE A 99 10.96 -6.43 3.73
N PRO A 100 11.08 -5.09 3.67
CA PRO A 100 11.23 -4.29 4.88
C PRO A 100 10.03 -4.53 5.81
N THR A 101 10.28 -4.74 7.10
CA THR A 101 9.28 -5.13 8.10
C THR A 101 8.06 -4.20 8.15
N TYR A 102 8.29 -2.89 7.98
CA TYR A 102 7.25 -1.87 8.08
C TYR A 102 6.62 -1.52 6.72
N LEU A 103 7.03 -2.19 5.63
CA LEU A 103 6.49 -1.93 4.31
C LEU A 103 5.01 -2.35 4.27
N ASN A 104 4.09 -1.39 4.29
CA ASN A 104 2.67 -1.66 4.07
C ASN A 104 2.07 -0.60 3.12
N GLY A 105 2.12 -0.89 1.82
CA GLY A 105 1.64 -0.01 0.75
C GLY A 105 0.13 0.19 0.75
N LEU A 106 -0.66 -0.80 1.19
CA LEU A 106 -2.12 -0.66 1.27
C LEU A 106 -2.53 0.41 2.29
N HIS A 107 -1.93 0.40 3.47
CA HIS A 107 -2.31 1.29 4.57
C HIS A 107 -1.56 2.63 4.54
N TYR A 108 -0.27 2.62 4.18
CA TYR A 108 0.58 3.81 4.25
C TYR A 108 0.98 4.39 2.89
N GLY A 109 0.59 3.81 1.75
CA GLY A 109 1.06 4.27 0.44
C GLY A 109 0.71 5.74 0.14
N GLU A 110 -0.57 6.12 0.27
CA GLU A 110 -1.01 7.51 -0.03
C GLU A 110 -0.56 8.52 1.03
N ILE A 111 -0.62 8.10 2.30
CA ILE A 111 -0.18 8.92 3.44
C ILE A 111 1.34 9.13 3.35
N GLY A 112 2.09 8.10 3.00
CA GLY A 112 3.52 8.11 2.76
C GLY A 112 3.92 9.05 1.63
N GLU A 113 3.22 9.02 0.50
CA GLU A 113 3.44 9.96 -0.60
C GLU A 113 3.24 11.40 -0.15
N THR A 114 2.13 11.68 0.53
CA THR A 114 1.81 13.03 1.02
C THR A 114 2.82 13.50 2.07
N PHE A 115 3.13 12.65 3.05
CA PHE A 115 4.11 12.90 4.10
C PHE A 115 5.48 13.21 3.51
N TRP A 116 5.98 12.38 2.59
CA TRP A 116 7.28 12.59 1.96
C TRP A 116 7.36 13.91 1.18
N ARG A 117 6.30 14.24 0.42
CA ARG A 117 6.25 15.49 -0.36
C ARG A 117 6.27 16.72 0.55
N ARG A 118 5.53 16.69 1.65
CA ARG A 118 5.54 17.77 2.66
C ARG A 118 6.89 17.87 3.36
N LEU A 119 7.40 16.75 3.89
CA LEU A 119 8.67 16.68 4.61
C LEU A 119 9.83 17.18 3.74
N SER A 120 9.94 16.68 2.51
CA SER A 120 11.02 17.06 1.58
C SER A 120 10.99 18.56 1.25
N LEU A 121 9.80 19.14 1.03
CA LEU A 121 9.67 20.58 0.79
C LEU A 121 9.94 21.42 2.05
N ILE A 122 9.51 20.96 3.23
CA ILE A 122 9.82 21.60 4.52
C ILE A 122 11.34 21.67 4.72
N VAL A 123 12.03 20.54 4.58
CA VAL A 123 13.49 20.46 4.74
C VAL A 123 14.21 21.38 3.76
N GLN A 124 13.80 21.36 2.47
CA GLN A 124 14.35 22.27 1.45
C GLN A 124 14.15 23.74 1.84
N THR A 125 12.94 24.09 2.28
CA THR A 125 12.57 25.46 2.62
C THR A 125 13.33 25.95 3.84
N ILE A 126 13.37 25.16 4.92
CA ILE A 126 14.12 25.50 6.13
C ILE A 126 15.61 25.70 5.80
N SER A 127 16.20 24.78 5.04
CA SER A 127 17.62 24.83 4.67
C SER A 127 17.96 26.09 3.87
N ASN A 128 17.15 26.48 2.88
CA ASN A 128 17.35 27.71 2.10
C ASN A 128 17.16 28.96 2.96
N LEU A 129 16.12 29.00 3.79
CA LEU A 129 15.82 30.15 4.64
C LEU A 129 16.87 30.38 5.74
N GLN A 130 17.54 29.34 6.21
CA GLN A 130 18.68 29.48 7.14
C GLN A 130 19.88 30.18 6.51
N GLN A 131 20.02 30.09 5.19
CA GLN A 131 21.07 30.76 4.41
C GLN A 131 20.58 32.07 3.77
N ALA A 132 19.47 32.62 4.29
CA ALA A 132 18.79 33.81 3.74
C ALA A 132 18.40 33.71 2.26
N ASN A 133 18.40 32.52 1.66
CA ASN A 133 17.95 32.30 0.30
C ASN A 133 16.42 32.16 0.25
N THR A 134 15.74 33.21 -0.19
CA THR A 134 14.27 33.23 -0.32
C THR A 134 13.78 32.91 -1.74
N LYS A 135 14.69 32.86 -2.71
CA LYS A 135 14.39 32.61 -4.13
C LYS A 135 15.01 31.28 -4.56
N PHE A 136 14.33 30.18 -4.24
CA PHE A 136 14.71 28.85 -4.67
C PHE A 136 13.56 28.18 -5.43
N ILE A 137 13.89 27.20 -6.26
CA ILE A 137 12.91 26.40 -6.99
C ILE A 137 12.44 25.26 -6.08
N PRO A 138 11.15 25.19 -5.71
CA PRO A 138 10.61 24.09 -4.90
C PRO A 138 10.77 22.74 -5.59
N ILE A 139 11.14 21.71 -4.83
CA ILE A 139 11.22 20.33 -5.32
C ILE A 139 9.83 19.72 -5.61
N GLN A 140 8.78 20.31 -5.05
CA GLN A 140 7.38 19.94 -5.28
C GLN A 140 6.68 21.03 -6.08
N GLN A 141 5.94 20.67 -7.13
CA GLN A 141 5.16 21.60 -7.96
C GLN A 141 3.66 21.60 -7.65
N ASP A 142 3.23 20.76 -6.72
CA ASP A 142 1.82 20.61 -6.36
C ASP A 142 1.35 21.73 -5.45
N THR A 143 0.34 22.45 -5.91
CA THR A 143 -0.18 23.64 -5.26
C THR A 143 -0.73 23.34 -3.87
N GLU A 144 -1.40 22.20 -3.66
CA GLU A 144 -1.96 21.84 -2.36
C GLU A 144 -0.84 21.59 -1.35
N ILE A 145 0.20 20.83 -1.76
CA ILE A 145 1.37 20.58 -0.92
C ILE A 145 2.10 21.89 -0.59
N MET A 146 2.34 22.75 -1.59
CA MET A 146 3.03 24.03 -1.38
C MET A 146 2.26 24.95 -0.43
N MET A 147 0.93 25.07 -0.59
CA MET A 147 0.08 25.86 0.30
C MET A 147 0.05 25.29 1.71
N TRP A 148 -0.03 23.96 1.85
CA TRP A 148 0.02 23.30 3.14
C TRP A 148 1.34 23.57 3.86
N VAL A 149 2.48 23.40 3.19
CA VAL A 149 3.81 23.65 3.78
C VAL A 149 3.98 25.12 4.17
N LYS A 150 3.50 26.06 3.35
CA LYS A 150 3.52 27.49 3.69
C LYS A 150 2.75 27.75 4.98
N ARG A 151 1.53 27.21 5.11
CA ARG A 151 0.70 27.36 6.33
C ARG A 151 1.37 26.76 7.55
N PHE A 152 1.90 25.54 7.43
CA PHE A 152 2.66 24.86 8.47
C PHE A 152 3.82 25.75 8.96
N LEU A 153 4.68 26.21 8.05
CA LEU A 153 5.85 27.03 8.41
C LEU A 153 5.48 28.40 9.01
N THR A 154 4.33 28.97 8.66
CA THR A 154 3.86 30.25 9.23
C THR A 154 3.05 30.10 10.51
N GLY A 155 2.45 28.94 10.75
CA GLY A 155 1.57 28.68 11.88
C GLY A 155 2.30 28.22 13.14
N ILE A 156 3.54 27.78 13.01
CA ILE A 156 4.36 27.28 14.12
C ILE A 156 4.96 28.45 14.91
N PRO A 157 4.92 28.44 16.26
CA PRO A 157 5.40 29.53 17.10
C PRO A 157 6.94 29.59 17.26
N TYR A 158 7.69 28.77 16.53
CA TYR A 158 9.13 28.64 16.67
C TYR A 158 9.89 29.58 15.73
N MET A 159 11.03 30.07 16.20
CA MET A 159 12.02 30.66 15.31
C MET A 159 12.55 29.60 14.34
N ARG A 160 12.92 30.02 13.11
CA ARG A 160 13.35 29.09 12.04
C ARG A 160 14.51 28.17 12.45
N SER A 161 15.49 28.69 13.19
CA SER A 161 16.63 27.92 13.69
C SER A 161 16.22 26.88 14.73
N GLU A 162 15.23 27.18 15.56
CA GLU A 162 14.67 26.24 16.54
C GLU A 162 13.84 25.15 15.84
N LEU A 163 12.99 25.53 14.88
CA LEU A 163 12.23 24.58 14.06
C LEU A 163 13.15 23.55 13.38
N ALA A 164 14.26 24.00 12.77
CA ALA A 164 15.22 23.12 12.14
C ALA A 164 15.85 22.12 13.12
N LYS A 165 16.26 22.59 14.31
CA LYS A 165 16.85 21.74 15.35
C LYS A 165 15.85 20.71 15.88
N ARG A 166 14.59 21.10 16.11
CA ARG A 166 13.53 20.21 16.57
C ARG A 166 13.19 19.14 15.53
N LEU A 167 12.98 19.55 14.27
CA LEU A 167 12.70 18.61 13.18
C LEU A 167 13.87 17.64 12.97
N TRP A 168 15.12 18.13 13.01
CA TRP A 168 16.30 17.27 12.94
C TRP A 168 16.33 16.27 14.10
N LYS A 169 16.04 16.70 15.33
CA LYS A 169 16.01 15.81 16.49
C LYS A 169 14.97 14.69 16.34
N GLU A 170 13.75 15.01 15.91
CA GLU A 170 12.70 14.02 15.67
C GLU A 170 13.11 13.01 14.59
N MET A 171 13.55 13.51 13.43
CA MET A 171 14.03 12.68 12.32
C MET A 171 15.22 11.80 12.72
N HIS A 172 16.22 12.37 13.40
CA HIS A 172 17.41 11.64 13.84
C HIS A 172 17.06 10.54 14.82
N THR A 173 16.22 10.82 15.82
CA THR A 173 15.77 9.84 16.82
C THR A 173 15.10 8.64 16.17
N LEU A 174 14.28 8.86 15.15
CA LEU A 174 13.62 7.78 14.43
C LEU A 174 14.56 7.03 13.49
N LEU A 175 15.38 7.74 12.71
CA LEU A 175 16.28 7.12 11.74
C LEU A 175 17.42 6.34 12.41
N GLN A 176 17.82 6.69 13.63
CA GLN A 176 18.76 5.89 14.43
C GLN A 176 18.25 4.49 14.78
N LYS A 177 16.93 4.26 14.73
CA LYS A 177 16.33 2.93 14.94
C LYS A 177 16.35 2.05 13.68
N ASN A 178 16.73 2.60 12.52
CA ASN A 178 16.78 1.88 11.25
C ASN A 178 18.20 1.42 10.94
N ASN A 179 18.34 0.50 9.98
CA ASN A 179 19.66 0.15 9.47
C ASN A 179 20.32 1.39 8.84
N PRO A 180 21.65 1.60 9.00
CA PRO A 180 22.39 2.67 8.34
C PRO A 180 22.10 2.85 6.83
N VAL A 181 21.87 1.75 6.10
CA VAL A 181 21.51 1.82 4.67
C VAL A 181 20.16 2.48 4.45
N GLU A 182 19.15 2.10 5.23
CA GLU A 182 17.79 2.67 5.19
C GLU A 182 17.80 4.17 5.54
N ALA A 183 18.52 4.52 6.61
CA ALA A 183 18.69 5.90 7.01
C ALA A 183 19.43 6.72 5.95
N THR A 184 20.45 6.15 5.30
CA THR A 184 21.16 6.77 4.17
C THR A 184 20.22 7.03 3.01
N ILE A 185 19.41 6.05 2.63
CA ILE A 185 18.45 6.18 1.52
C ILE A 185 17.50 7.36 1.76
N VAL A 186 16.90 7.47 2.95
CA VAL A 186 15.96 8.59 3.25
C VAL A 186 16.67 9.93 3.31
N THR A 187 17.80 10.02 4.02
CA THR A 187 18.50 11.31 4.22
C THR A 187 19.11 11.83 2.93
N TYR A 188 19.66 10.95 2.09
CA TYR A 188 20.31 11.37 0.85
C TYR A 188 19.31 11.85 -0.20
N ARG A 189 18.05 11.40 -0.14
CA ARG A 189 16.94 11.87 -0.97
C ARG A 189 16.49 13.30 -0.66
N LEU A 190 16.82 13.85 0.51
CA LEU A 190 16.43 15.21 0.89
C LEU A 190 17.20 16.24 0.08
N THR A 191 16.52 17.29 -0.38
CA THR A 191 17.12 18.44 -1.06
C THR A 191 17.21 19.60 -0.07
N GLY A 192 18.32 20.33 -0.08
CA GLY A 192 18.57 21.48 0.78
C GLY A 192 19.17 22.66 0.00
N TYR A 193 19.68 23.65 0.72
CA TYR A 193 20.49 24.72 0.13
C TYR A 193 21.75 24.13 -0.52
N GLU A 194 21.98 24.46 -1.79
CA GLU A 194 23.13 24.00 -2.61
C GLU A 194 23.35 22.47 -2.67
N ARG A 195 22.36 21.67 -2.24
CA ARG A 195 22.42 20.21 -2.26
C ARG A 195 21.15 19.63 -2.86
N ILE A 196 21.29 18.99 -4.01
CA ILE A 196 20.21 18.24 -4.66
C ILE A 196 20.17 16.82 -4.07
N GLY A 197 18.98 16.36 -3.70
CA GLY A 197 18.79 15.00 -3.20
C GLY A 197 19.07 13.95 -4.28
N CYS A 198 19.65 12.82 -3.87
CA CYS A 198 20.00 11.73 -4.78
C CYS A 198 18.75 11.08 -5.40
N THR A 199 18.88 10.69 -6.66
CA THR A 199 17.90 9.83 -7.34
C THR A 199 17.97 8.38 -6.83
N LEU A 200 16.93 7.58 -7.10
CA LEU A 200 16.94 6.15 -6.78
C LEU A 200 18.10 5.41 -7.44
N GLN A 201 18.48 5.79 -8.67
CA GLN A 201 19.59 5.21 -9.40
C GLN A 201 20.94 5.51 -8.71
N GLN A 202 21.17 6.76 -8.33
CA GLN A 202 22.38 7.14 -7.59
C GLN A 202 22.46 6.42 -6.23
N LEU A 203 21.33 6.25 -5.55
CA LEU A 203 21.28 5.52 -4.29
C LEU A 203 21.57 4.04 -4.48
N ALA A 204 21.07 3.41 -5.55
CA ALA A 204 21.38 2.03 -5.92
C ALA A 204 22.89 1.83 -6.09
N GLU A 205 23.58 2.79 -6.72
CA GLU A 205 25.04 2.78 -6.86
C GLU A 205 25.76 2.96 -5.52
N ILE A 206 25.33 3.93 -4.71
CA ILE A 206 25.91 4.22 -3.38
C ILE A 206 25.76 3.01 -2.44
N THR A 207 24.58 2.40 -2.39
CA THR A 207 24.29 1.27 -1.48
C THR A 207 24.69 -0.08 -2.08
N LYS A 208 25.11 -0.11 -3.35
CA LYS A 208 25.40 -1.34 -4.12
C LYS A 208 24.22 -2.31 -4.12
N GLN A 209 23.01 -1.76 -4.24
CA GLN A 209 21.77 -2.52 -4.27
C GLN A 209 21.05 -2.33 -5.59
N ASP A 210 20.17 -3.27 -5.89
CA ASP A 210 19.19 -3.17 -6.97
C ASP A 210 18.26 -1.94 -6.75
N ILE A 211 17.87 -1.27 -7.83
CA ILE A 211 17.03 -0.05 -7.76
C ILE A 211 15.66 -0.30 -7.10
N PHE A 212 15.06 -1.46 -7.31
CA PHE A 212 13.80 -1.85 -6.68
C PHE A 212 13.99 -2.14 -5.20
N ARG A 213 15.15 -2.69 -4.79
CA ARG A 213 15.51 -2.86 -3.37
C ARG A 213 15.58 -1.51 -2.68
N VAL A 214 16.32 -0.55 -3.26
CA VAL A 214 16.41 0.81 -2.71
C VAL A 214 15.02 1.46 -2.61
N TYR A 215 14.19 1.26 -3.62
CA TYR A 215 12.82 1.76 -3.63
C TYR A 215 11.95 1.15 -2.52
N PHE A 216 12.07 -0.16 -2.28
CA PHE A 216 11.35 -0.85 -1.20
C PHE A 216 11.83 -0.41 0.17
N LEU A 217 13.16 -0.35 0.37
CA LEU A 217 13.75 0.15 1.60
C LEU A 217 13.29 1.58 1.89
N PHE A 218 13.32 2.46 0.87
CA PHE A 218 12.82 3.83 1.03
C PHE A 218 11.39 3.87 1.57
N TRP A 219 10.45 3.20 0.90
CA TRP A 219 9.05 3.23 1.34
C TRP A 219 8.84 2.49 2.66
N GLY A 220 9.57 1.40 2.90
CA GLY A 220 9.58 0.70 4.18
C GLY A 220 9.97 1.63 5.33
N THR A 221 11.04 2.42 5.15
CA THR A 221 11.45 3.42 6.13
C THR A 221 10.43 4.54 6.28
N ILE A 222 9.83 5.04 5.20
CA ILE A 222 8.76 6.05 5.29
C ILE A 222 7.56 5.53 6.09
N HIS A 223 7.12 4.30 5.83
CA HIS A 223 6.03 3.66 6.56
C HIS A 223 6.39 3.43 8.04
N PHE A 224 7.63 3.02 8.32
CA PHE A 224 8.16 2.95 9.68
C PHE A 224 8.04 4.30 10.42
N LEU A 225 8.49 5.40 9.78
CA LEU A 225 8.41 6.74 10.39
C LEU A 225 6.96 7.09 10.73
N ILE A 226 6.03 6.84 9.81
CA ILE A 226 4.61 7.14 10.03
C ILE A 226 4.05 6.33 11.19
N GLN A 227 4.35 5.03 11.23
CA GLN A 227 3.87 4.13 12.27
C GLN A 227 4.42 4.51 13.65
N GLU A 228 5.73 4.76 13.77
CA GLU A 228 6.32 5.18 15.05
C GLU A 228 5.79 6.52 15.54
N VAL A 229 5.60 7.49 14.62
CA VAL A 229 5.07 8.81 14.99
C VAL A 229 3.63 8.69 15.47
N ARG A 230 2.77 7.94 14.78
CA ARG A 230 1.38 7.71 15.21
C ARG A 230 1.28 7.02 16.58
N ASN A 231 2.21 6.11 16.87
CA ASN A 231 2.24 5.42 18.15
C ASN A 231 2.71 6.33 19.30
N LYS A 232 3.44 7.41 18.99
CA LYS A 232 4.13 8.27 19.95
C LYS A 232 4.01 9.75 19.56
N GLU A 233 2.81 10.22 19.23
CA GLU A 233 2.61 11.56 18.67
C GLU A 233 3.16 12.67 19.57
N ASN A 234 3.04 12.50 20.88
CA ASN A 234 3.57 13.43 21.88
C ASN A 234 5.11 13.55 21.86
N GLU A 235 5.83 12.52 21.41
CA GLU A 235 7.29 12.55 21.28
C GLU A 235 7.75 13.20 19.96
N PHE A 236 6.89 13.19 18.93
CA PHE A 236 7.21 13.65 17.58
C PHE A 236 6.18 14.66 17.05
N PRO A 237 5.95 15.80 17.75
CA PRO A 237 4.86 16.71 17.43
C PRO A 237 4.97 17.32 16.03
N LEU A 238 6.18 17.63 15.54
CA LEU A 238 6.34 18.21 14.20
C LEU A 238 6.03 17.17 13.12
N LEU A 239 6.57 15.96 13.25
CA LEU A 239 6.28 14.89 12.29
C LEU A 239 4.81 14.46 12.36
N ALA A 240 4.19 14.46 13.54
CA ALA A 240 2.77 14.16 13.71
C ALA A 240 1.91 15.18 12.94
N GLU A 241 2.22 16.48 13.05
CA GLU A 241 1.54 17.52 12.28
C GLU A 241 1.78 17.37 10.78
N ILE A 242 2.98 17.00 10.34
CA ILE A 242 3.29 16.77 8.91
C ILE A 242 2.51 15.58 8.33
N ILE A 243 2.37 14.50 9.12
CA ILE A 243 1.59 13.31 8.78
C ILE A 243 0.09 13.62 8.80
N SER A 244 -0.35 14.51 9.70
CA SER A 244 -1.76 14.79 9.91
C SER A 244 -2.46 15.19 8.61
N TYR A 245 -3.64 14.60 8.42
CA TYR A 245 -4.56 14.96 7.35
C TYR A 245 -5.87 15.39 7.99
N PRO A 246 -6.58 16.41 7.46
CA PRO A 246 -7.86 16.85 8.02
C PRO A 246 -8.98 15.78 8.02
N ASN A 247 -8.72 14.54 7.57
CA ASN A 247 -9.66 13.43 7.67
C ASN A 247 -8.90 12.10 7.79
N GLU A 248 -8.58 11.66 8.99
CA GLU A 248 -7.96 10.34 9.27
C GLU A 248 -8.81 9.15 8.78
N LYS A 249 -10.13 9.34 8.61
CA LYS A 249 -11.04 8.34 8.03
C LYS A 249 -11.13 8.40 6.49
N ALA A 250 -10.46 9.34 5.83
CA ALA A 250 -10.48 9.44 4.36
C ALA A 250 -9.71 8.30 3.67
N ASP A 251 -8.76 7.67 4.37
CA ASP A 251 -7.78 6.77 3.77
C ASP A 251 -8.24 5.30 3.75
N LEU A 252 -9.33 4.98 4.46
CA LEU A 252 -9.88 3.63 4.43
C LEU A 252 -10.49 3.29 3.07
N PHE A 253 -10.89 4.24 2.23
CA PHE A 253 -11.67 3.89 1.02
C PHE A 253 -11.18 4.64 -0.21
N SER A 254 -11.38 4.06 -1.40
CA SER A 254 -11.35 4.85 -2.63
C SER A 254 -12.33 6.04 -2.52
N LEU A 255 -12.07 7.14 -3.23
CA LEU A 255 -12.95 8.33 -3.22
C LEU A 255 -14.41 7.97 -3.56
N SER A 256 -14.61 7.01 -4.45
CA SER A 256 -15.93 6.50 -4.79
C SER A 256 -16.54 5.70 -3.65
N THR A 257 -15.80 4.75 -3.07
CA THR A 257 -16.27 3.94 -1.94
C THR A 257 -16.60 4.81 -0.72
N LYS A 258 -15.84 5.87 -0.45
CA LYS A 258 -16.13 6.84 0.63
C LYS A 258 -17.51 7.48 0.50
N LYS A 259 -17.93 7.81 -0.74
CA LYS A 259 -19.29 8.35 -0.98
C LYS A 259 -20.37 7.30 -0.70
N THR A 260 -20.16 6.03 -1.07
CA THR A 260 -21.06 4.93 -0.71
C THR A 260 -21.11 4.74 0.80
N TYR A 261 -19.95 4.71 1.47
CA TYR A 261 -19.84 4.53 2.92
C TYR A 261 -20.61 5.62 3.68
N ASN A 262 -20.49 6.88 3.28
CA ASN A 262 -21.21 7.99 3.91
C ASN A 262 -22.74 7.84 3.77
N LEU A 263 -23.23 7.43 2.60
CA LEU A 263 -24.67 7.18 2.39
C LEU A 263 -25.16 5.95 3.16
N TRP A 264 -24.35 4.89 3.21
CA TRP A 264 -24.64 3.70 4.00
C TRP A 264 -24.73 4.02 5.50
N LYS A 265 -23.79 4.82 6.04
CA LYS A 265 -23.85 5.29 7.44
C LYS A 265 -25.08 6.17 7.73
N GLN A 266 -25.74 6.71 6.71
CA GLN A 266 -27.04 7.41 6.84
C GLN A 266 -28.24 6.45 6.79
N GLY A 267 -28.02 5.13 6.76
CA GLY A 267 -29.08 4.11 6.75
C GLY A 267 -29.66 3.82 5.37
N ARG A 268 -29.00 4.24 4.28
CA ARG A 268 -29.49 3.99 2.91
C ARG A 268 -29.25 2.56 2.45
N SER A 269 -30.21 1.98 1.74
CA SER A 269 -30.07 0.65 1.12
C SER A 269 -29.10 0.67 -0.07
N LEU A 270 -28.67 -0.52 -0.53
CA LEU A 270 -27.77 -0.64 -1.66
C LEU A 270 -28.38 -0.05 -2.95
N GLU A 271 -29.67 -0.30 -3.19
CA GLU A 271 -30.45 0.16 -4.34
C GLU A 271 -30.68 1.67 -4.28
N GLU A 272 -30.96 2.21 -3.09
CA GLU A 272 -31.08 3.65 -2.87
C GLU A 272 -29.74 4.35 -3.16
N ILE A 273 -28.64 3.80 -2.67
CA ILE A 273 -27.29 4.34 -2.93
C ILE A 273 -26.99 4.29 -4.43
N ALA A 274 -27.30 3.19 -5.11
CA ALA A 274 -27.12 3.05 -6.55
C ALA A 274 -27.88 4.15 -7.31
N THR A 275 -29.12 4.41 -6.89
CA THR A 275 -29.98 5.45 -7.47
C THR A 275 -29.44 6.86 -7.20
N ILE A 276 -29.16 7.20 -5.94
CA ILE A 276 -28.63 8.51 -5.51
C ILE A 276 -27.31 8.84 -6.23
N ARG A 277 -26.47 7.82 -6.40
CA ARG A 277 -25.15 7.97 -7.03
C ARG A 277 -25.17 7.84 -8.54
N ASN A 278 -26.29 7.46 -9.14
CA ASN A 278 -26.43 7.12 -10.54
C ASN A 278 -25.37 6.07 -10.99
N LEU A 279 -25.26 4.98 -10.23
CA LEU A 279 -24.34 3.87 -10.47
C LEU A 279 -25.11 2.55 -10.56
N LYS A 280 -24.51 1.55 -11.21
CA LYS A 280 -25.06 0.18 -11.19
C LYS A 280 -24.95 -0.41 -9.79
N VAL A 281 -25.95 -1.22 -9.39
CA VAL A 281 -25.96 -2.00 -8.15
C VAL A 281 -24.65 -2.78 -7.98
N ALA A 282 -24.18 -3.48 -9.01
CA ALA A 282 -22.91 -4.20 -8.99
C ALA A 282 -21.68 -3.31 -8.64
N THR A 283 -21.70 -2.03 -9.00
CA THR A 283 -20.64 -1.09 -8.61
C THR A 283 -20.74 -0.69 -7.14
N ILE A 284 -21.95 -0.61 -6.59
CA ILE A 284 -22.16 -0.36 -5.17
C ILE A 284 -21.77 -1.61 -4.35
N GLU A 285 -22.10 -2.80 -4.82
CA GLU A 285 -21.63 -4.08 -4.26
C GLU A 285 -20.10 -4.11 -4.17
N ASP A 286 -19.39 -3.72 -5.24
CA ASP A 286 -17.93 -3.60 -5.26
C ASP A 286 -17.39 -2.68 -4.15
N HIS A 287 -18.05 -1.54 -3.93
CA HIS A 287 -17.71 -0.64 -2.83
C HIS A 287 -17.99 -1.28 -1.47
N PHE A 288 -19.10 -2.00 -1.29
CA PHE A 288 -19.41 -2.69 -0.04
C PHE A 288 -18.40 -3.79 0.28
N VAL A 289 -17.86 -4.49 -0.70
CA VAL A 289 -16.78 -5.44 -0.41
C VAL A 289 -15.48 -4.73 0.00
N GLU A 290 -15.16 -3.58 -0.60
CA GLU A 290 -14.05 -2.76 -0.10
C GLU A 290 -14.30 -2.28 1.36
N ILE A 291 -15.54 -1.93 1.69
CA ILE A 291 -15.94 -1.58 3.07
C ILE A 291 -15.75 -2.78 4.00
N ALA A 292 -16.24 -3.97 3.62
CA ALA A 292 -16.15 -5.19 4.41
C ALA A 292 -14.70 -5.58 4.75
N LEU A 293 -13.76 -5.31 3.83
CA LEU A 293 -12.33 -5.57 4.03
C LEU A 293 -11.67 -4.64 5.05
N ARG A 294 -12.17 -3.42 5.23
CA ARG A 294 -11.40 -2.34 5.88
C ARG A 294 -12.10 -1.72 7.08
N GLU A 295 -13.42 -1.79 7.15
CA GLU A 295 -14.20 -1.32 8.29
C GLU A 295 -14.37 -2.46 9.30
N LYS A 296 -13.72 -2.35 10.45
CA LYS A 296 -13.76 -3.38 11.50
C LYS A 296 -15.20 -3.63 11.98
N GLU A 297 -16.00 -2.57 12.06
CA GLU A 297 -17.40 -2.63 12.54
C GLU A 297 -18.42 -3.14 11.50
N PHE A 298 -18.01 -3.42 10.26
CA PHE A 298 -18.95 -3.77 9.19
C PHE A 298 -19.53 -5.19 9.35
N SER A 299 -20.84 -5.34 9.60
CA SER A 299 -21.45 -6.67 9.69
C SER A 299 -22.00 -7.13 8.34
N ILE A 300 -21.54 -8.29 7.85
CA ILE A 300 -22.10 -8.92 6.64
C ILE A 300 -23.49 -9.53 6.89
N GLU A 301 -23.89 -9.71 8.14
CA GLU A 301 -25.23 -10.18 8.52
C GLU A 301 -26.34 -9.19 8.09
N MET A 302 -25.97 -7.95 7.76
CA MET A 302 -26.88 -6.96 7.18
C MET A 302 -27.29 -7.29 5.74
N PHE A 303 -26.55 -8.18 5.06
CA PHE A 303 -26.73 -8.52 3.65
C PHE A 303 -27.06 -9.99 3.41
N MET A 304 -26.89 -10.85 4.41
CA MET A 304 -27.15 -12.29 4.30
C MET A 304 -27.39 -12.96 5.65
N GLU A 305 -28.24 -13.98 5.65
CA GLU A 305 -28.58 -14.78 6.82
C GLU A 305 -27.38 -15.59 7.33
N LYS A 306 -27.34 -15.85 8.65
CA LYS A 306 -26.25 -16.60 9.30
C LYS A 306 -26.04 -17.99 8.70
N GLU A 307 -27.11 -18.68 8.35
CA GLU A 307 -27.06 -20.01 7.73
C GLU A 307 -26.36 -19.98 6.36
N LYS A 308 -26.59 -18.92 5.57
CA LYS A 308 -25.87 -18.70 4.30
C LYS A 308 -24.40 -18.42 4.55
N ILE A 309 -24.06 -17.62 5.57
CA ILE A 309 -22.66 -17.33 5.92
C ILE A 309 -21.93 -18.64 6.27
N GLU A 310 -22.51 -19.44 7.17
CA GLU A 310 -21.92 -20.72 7.57
C GLU A 310 -21.76 -21.69 6.40
N LYS A 311 -22.75 -21.75 5.49
CA LYS A 311 -22.67 -22.59 4.29
C LYS A 311 -21.50 -22.17 3.40
N VAL A 312 -21.34 -20.87 3.14
CA VAL A 312 -20.24 -20.35 2.33
C VAL A 312 -18.89 -20.63 3.01
N THR A 313 -18.77 -20.38 4.31
CA THR A 313 -17.55 -20.66 5.09
C THR A 313 -17.15 -22.14 4.98
N LYS A 314 -18.08 -23.07 5.19
CA LYS A 314 -17.83 -24.52 5.07
C LYS A 314 -17.37 -24.91 3.66
N VAL A 315 -17.95 -24.31 2.61
CA VAL A 315 -17.53 -24.57 1.23
C VAL A 315 -16.12 -24.04 0.96
N ILE A 316 -15.78 -22.86 1.47
CA ILE A 316 -14.43 -22.28 1.35
C ILE A 316 -13.40 -23.18 2.03
N GLU A 317 -13.70 -23.66 3.24
CA GLU A 317 -12.84 -24.56 4.01
C GLU A 317 -12.73 -25.96 3.36
N ALA A 318 -13.81 -26.49 2.78
CA ALA A 318 -13.79 -27.80 2.15
C ALA A 318 -13.01 -27.80 0.82
N LEU A 319 -13.18 -26.75 0.00
CA LEU A 319 -12.57 -26.68 -1.32
C LEU A 319 -11.15 -26.11 -1.32
N GLN A 320 -10.75 -25.43 -0.23
CA GLN A 320 -9.43 -24.80 -0.08
C GLN A 320 -9.03 -23.94 -1.30
N THR A 321 -10.02 -23.32 -1.93
CA THR A 321 -9.85 -22.46 -3.10
C THR A 321 -10.43 -21.09 -2.81
N ARG A 322 -9.96 -20.13 -3.59
CA ARG A 322 -10.35 -18.73 -3.56
C ARG A 322 -10.89 -18.28 -4.92
N LYS A 323 -11.07 -19.20 -5.88
CA LYS A 323 -11.70 -18.94 -7.17
C LYS A 323 -13.20 -18.73 -6.99
N LEU A 324 -13.63 -17.47 -7.11
CA LEU A 324 -15.02 -17.05 -6.90
C LEU A 324 -16.03 -17.88 -7.73
N ARG A 325 -15.71 -18.23 -8.97
CA ARG A 325 -16.57 -19.06 -9.82
C ARG A 325 -16.77 -20.47 -9.25
N VAL A 326 -15.70 -21.09 -8.74
CA VAL A 326 -15.75 -22.44 -8.16
C VAL A 326 -16.57 -22.42 -6.88
N LEU A 327 -16.33 -21.43 -6.01
CA LEU A 327 -17.09 -21.24 -4.77
C LEU A 327 -18.59 -21.01 -5.07
N LYS A 328 -18.91 -20.12 -6.03
CA LYS A 328 -20.30 -19.85 -6.43
C LYS A 328 -21.01 -21.09 -6.93
N GLN A 329 -20.33 -21.93 -7.72
CA GLN A 329 -20.90 -23.18 -8.24
C GLN A 329 -21.22 -24.16 -7.09
N ALA A 330 -20.36 -24.24 -6.08
CA ALA A 330 -20.53 -25.16 -4.96
C ALA A 330 -21.60 -24.71 -3.94
N VAL A 331 -21.79 -23.39 -3.72
CA VAL A 331 -22.78 -22.89 -2.75
C VAL A 331 -24.22 -22.90 -3.28
N GLY A 332 -24.42 -23.06 -4.60
CA GLY A 332 -25.72 -23.12 -5.25
C GLY A 332 -26.28 -21.76 -5.69
N GLU A 333 -27.48 -21.75 -6.29
CA GLU A 333 -28.06 -20.56 -6.92
C GLU A 333 -28.55 -19.50 -5.92
N GLU A 334 -29.08 -19.93 -4.77
CA GLU A 334 -29.66 -19.10 -3.69
C GLU A 334 -28.70 -18.10 -3.02
N ILE A 335 -27.39 -18.26 -3.25
CA ILE A 335 -26.35 -17.38 -2.72
C ILE A 335 -25.69 -16.67 -3.90
N SER A 336 -25.82 -15.36 -3.96
CA SER A 336 -25.28 -14.48 -4.99
C SER A 336 -23.75 -14.41 -4.97
N TYR A 337 -23.16 -13.91 -6.07
CA TYR A 337 -21.73 -13.62 -6.11
C TYR A 337 -21.30 -12.56 -5.07
N PHE A 338 -22.17 -11.58 -4.79
CA PHE A 338 -21.91 -10.54 -3.80
C PHE A 338 -21.78 -11.13 -2.39
N GLU A 339 -22.71 -12.00 -1.99
CA GLU A 339 -22.68 -12.68 -0.68
C GLU A 339 -21.40 -13.52 -0.51
N VAL A 340 -20.99 -14.29 -1.53
CA VAL A 340 -19.72 -15.05 -1.47
C VAL A 340 -18.51 -14.13 -1.26
N ARG A 341 -18.48 -12.98 -1.94
CA ARG A 341 -17.38 -12.00 -1.82
C ARG A 341 -17.35 -11.32 -0.45
N LEU A 342 -18.51 -11.07 0.16
CA LEU A 342 -18.60 -10.52 1.51
C LEU A 342 -18.02 -11.49 2.55
N VAL A 343 -18.35 -12.78 2.44
CA VAL A 343 -17.81 -13.81 3.34
C VAL A 343 -16.29 -13.91 3.19
N LEU A 344 -15.77 -13.99 1.96
CA LEU A 344 -14.33 -13.98 1.68
C LEU A 344 -13.64 -12.77 2.34
N ALA A 345 -14.18 -11.56 2.10
CA ALA A 345 -13.62 -10.33 2.65
C ALA A 345 -13.55 -10.32 4.19
N ARG A 346 -14.56 -10.86 4.89
CA ARG A 346 -14.55 -10.89 6.37
C ARG A 346 -13.69 -11.99 6.95
N MET A 347 -13.62 -13.16 6.31
CA MET A 347 -12.70 -14.22 6.73
C MET A 347 -11.23 -13.76 6.65
N GLU A 348 -10.92 -12.87 5.71
CA GLU A 348 -9.56 -12.43 5.43
C GLU A 348 -9.16 -11.15 6.18
N GLY A 349 -10.09 -10.19 6.32
CA GLY A 349 -9.84 -8.94 7.06
C GLY A 349 -9.55 -9.13 8.55
N ILE A 350 -9.86 -10.29 9.14
CA ILE A 350 -9.51 -10.65 10.52
C ILE A 350 -8.03 -11.07 10.63
N ASN A 351 -7.41 -11.54 9.55
CA ASN A 351 -6.06 -12.14 9.58
C ASN A 351 -4.92 -11.13 9.35
N GLU A 352 -5.19 -9.90 8.90
CA GLU A 352 -4.18 -8.85 8.67
C GLU A 352 -4.27 -7.66 9.66
N ALA A 353 -5.15 -7.75 10.67
CA ALA A 353 -5.59 -6.62 11.52
C ALA A 353 -4.80 -6.36 12.80
#